data_AF-A0A534SQ19-F1
#
_entry.id   AF-A0A534SQ19-F1
#
_cell.length_a   1.000
_cell.length_b   1.000
_cell.length_c   1.000
_cell.angle_alpha   90.00
_cell.angle_beta   90.00
_cell.angle_gamma   90.00
#
_symmetry.space_group_name_H-M   'P 1'
#
loop_
_entity.id
_entity.type
_entity.pdbx_description
1 polymer ?
#
loop_
_entity_poly.entity_id
_entity_poly.type
_entity_poly.pdbx_seq_one_letter_code
_entity_poly.pdbx_strand_id
1 'polypeptide(L)'
;MPAVGEPIDLPRHLQRFPADAAILTTGALTTHVQSYAIVLGPHPITPRILAHEFGHLLGFRDAYVRGYEDLGKDGFQILEVSTDPTDIMADPVAGSVQVKHFEMLLNKRFDKTPRVSTDIRA
;
A
#
# COMPACT_ATOMS: atom_id res chain seq x y z
N MET A 1 0.51 24.07 -16.77
CA MET A 1 0.06 22.69 -17.04
C MET A 1 0.95 22.18 -18.15
N PRO A 2 1.35 20.90 -18.17
CA PRO A 2 2.14 20.35 -19.28
C PRO A 2 1.37 20.45 -20.59
N ALA A 3 2.08 20.53 -21.72
CA ALA A 3 1.46 20.47 -23.03
C ALA A 3 0.93 19.05 -23.32
N VAL A 4 0.02 18.94 -24.31
CA VAL A 4 -0.50 17.64 -24.74
C VAL A 4 0.67 16.77 -25.21
N GLY A 5 0.85 15.60 -24.57
CA GLY A 5 1.93 14.65 -24.88
C GLY A 5 3.20 14.84 -24.06
N GLU A 6 3.31 15.90 -23.25
CA GLU A 6 4.43 16.04 -22.31
C GLU A 6 4.21 15.20 -21.04
N PRO A 7 5.26 14.55 -20.52
CA PRO A 7 5.19 13.88 -19.22
C PRO A 7 4.80 14.86 -18.12
N ILE A 8 3.91 14.43 -17.22
CA ILE A 8 3.61 15.19 -16.01
C ILE A 8 4.77 15.02 -15.03
N ASP A 9 5.34 16.15 -14.58
CA ASP A 9 6.20 16.19 -13.39
C ASP A 9 5.34 15.90 -12.15
N LEU A 10 5.27 14.62 -11.76
CA LEU A 10 4.42 14.16 -10.67
C LEU A 10 4.74 14.84 -9.33
N PRO A 11 6.00 14.95 -8.87
CA PRO A 11 6.31 15.70 -7.66
C PRO A 11 5.75 17.13 -7.68
N ARG A 12 5.94 17.86 -8.78
CA ARG A 12 5.42 19.23 -8.92
C ARG A 12 3.90 19.29 -9.06
N HIS A 13 3.29 18.28 -9.65
CA HIS A 13 1.83 18.15 -9.74
C HIS A 13 1.21 17.91 -8.37
N LEU A 14 1.79 17.02 -7.58
CA LEU A 14 1.31 16.71 -6.24
C LEU A 14 1.39 17.91 -5.29
N GLN A 15 2.41 18.76 -5.41
CA GLN A 15 2.52 20.01 -4.63
C GLN A 15 1.34 20.99 -4.80
N ARG A 16 0.47 20.78 -5.80
CA ARG A 16 -0.73 21.60 -6.01
C ARG A 16 -1.89 21.20 -5.11
N PHE A 17 -1.81 20.04 -4.48
CA PHE A 17 -2.85 19.53 -3.59
C PHE A 17 -2.48 19.77 -2.12
N PRO A 18 -3.47 19.83 -1.22
CA PRO A 18 -3.22 19.88 0.22
C PRO A 18 -2.46 18.64 0.69
N ALA A 19 -1.45 18.85 1.54
CA ALA A 19 -0.61 17.76 2.07
C ALA A 19 -1.29 16.94 3.19
N ASP A 20 -2.44 17.40 3.68
CA ASP A 20 -3.22 16.78 4.76
C ASP A 20 -4.44 15.99 4.25
N ALA A 21 -4.54 15.77 2.93
CA ALA A 21 -5.59 15.02 2.29
C ALA A 21 -5.05 13.78 1.56
N ALA A 22 -5.85 12.73 1.51
CA ALA A 22 -5.63 11.63 0.57
C ALA A 22 -6.12 12.06 -0.82
N ILE A 23 -5.24 12.00 -1.82
CA ILE A 23 -5.52 12.49 -3.17
C ILE A 23 -5.68 11.32 -4.14
N LEU A 24 -6.66 11.42 -5.03
CA LEU A 24 -6.78 10.59 -6.23
C LEU A 24 -6.57 11.47 -7.45
N THR A 25 -5.52 11.23 -8.22
CA THR A 25 -5.17 12.03 -9.41
C THR A 25 -4.74 11.14 -10.56
N THR A 26 -4.67 11.69 -11.77
CA THR A 26 -4.04 11.05 -12.93
C THR A 26 -2.62 11.59 -13.15
N GLY A 27 -1.89 10.97 -14.09
CA GLY A 27 -0.63 11.50 -14.61
C GLY A 27 0.56 10.55 -14.52
N ALA A 28 0.33 9.31 -14.09
CA ALA A 28 1.33 8.26 -14.12
C ALA A 28 1.23 7.39 -15.38
N LEU A 29 2.29 6.64 -15.67
CA LEU A 29 2.28 5.58 -16.68
C LEU A 29 1.60 4.31 -16.15
N THR A 30 1.71 4.05 -14.85
CA THR A 30 1.07 2.93 -14.15
C THR A 30 0.39 3.43 -12.88
N THR A 31 -0.72 2.81 -12.48
CA THR A 31 -1.39 3.16 -11.24
C THR A 31 -0.53 2.77 -10.04
N HIS A 32 -0.26 3.71 -9.13
CA HIS A 32 0.54 3.48 -7.91
C HIS A 32 0.29 4.57 -6.85
N VAL A 33 0.73 4.32 -5.61
CA VAL A 33 0.84 5.35 -4.56
C VAL A 33 2.15 6.11 -4.62
N GLN A 34 2.06 7.44 -4.52
CA GLN A 34 3.19 8.32 -4.28
C GLN A 34 2.86 9.33 -3.17
N SER A 35 3.61 9.30 -2.08
CA SER A 35 3.39 10.14 -0.90
C SER A 35 1.98 9.97 -0.31
N TYR A 36 1.08 10.94 -0.50
CA TYR A 36 -0.31 10.95 -0.01
C TYR A 36 -1.33 10.82 -1.15
N ALA A 37 -0.88 10.44 -2.34
CA ALA A 37 -1.73 10.34 -3.52
C ALA A 37 -1.71 8.94 -4.15
N ILE A 38 -2.88 8.47 -4.59
CA ILE A 38 -3.01 7.43 -5.61
C ILE A 38 -2.97 8.13 -6.97
N VAL A 39 -1.98 7.78 -7.79
CA VAL A 39 -1.77 8.34 -9.12
C VAL A 39 -2.17 7.30 -10.15
N LEU A 40 -3.24 7.57 -10.88
CA LEU A 40 -3.82 6.67 -11.88
C LEU A 40 -3.02 6.70 -13.19
N GLY A 41 -2.76 5.49 -13.71
CA GLY A 41 -2.30 5.27 -15.07
C GLY A 41 -3.46 5.27 -16.09
N PRO A 42 -3.16 5.22 -17.40
CA PRO A 42 -4.17 5.25 -18.46
C PRO A 42 -4.94 3.93 -18.62
N HIS A 43 -4.49 2.86 -17.95
CA HIS A 43 -5.07 1.53 -18.08
C HIS A 43 -6.23 1.31 -17.08
N PRO A 44 -7.23 0.49 -17.44
CA PRO A 44 -8.29 0.12 -16.52
C PRO A 44 -7.73 -0.46 -15.22
N ILE A 45 -8.27 -0.01 -14.09
CA ILE A 45 -7.92 -0.53 -12.77
C ILE A 45 -9.01 -1.48 -12.29
N THR A 46 -8.61 -2.58 -11.66
CA THR A 46 -9.56 -3.43 -10.95
C THR A 46 -9.82 -2.86 -9.55
N PRO A 47 -11.00 -3.11 -8.93
CA PRO A 47 -11.26 -2.71 -7.55
C PRO A 47 -10.18 -3.21 -6.58
N ARG A 48 -9.62 -4.39 -6.83
CA ARG A 48 -8.50 -4.95 -6.06
C ARG A 48 -7.25 -4.08 -6.12
N ILE A 49 -6.82 -3.66 -7.31
CA ILE A 49 -5.64 -2.80 -7.45
C ILE A 49 -5.87 -1.47 -6.74
N LEU A 50 -7.07 -0.89 -6.88
CA LEU A 50 -7.39 0.36 -6.18
C LEU A 50 -7.35 0.19 -4.65
N ALA A 51 -7.89 -0.91 -4.13
CA ALA A 51 -7.87 -1.22 -2.70
C ALA A 51 -6.45 -1.45 -2.16
N HIS A 52 -5.59 -2.08 -2.96
CA HIS A 52 -4.18 -2.28 -2.65
C HIS A 52 -3.44 -0.94 -2.53
N GLU A 53 -3.57 -0.07 -3.53
CA GLU A 53 -2.99 1.28 -3.45
C GLU A 53 -3.58 2.09 -2.28
N PHE A 54 -4.88 1.95 -2.00
CA PHE A 54 -5.48 2.59 -0.84
C PHE A 54 -4.92 2.07 0.49
N GLY A 55 -4.62 0.77 0.58
CA GLY A 55 -3.94 0.19 1.74
C GLY A 55 -2.56 0.82 2.00
N HIS A 56 -1.79 1.11 0.95
CA HIS A 56 -0.53 1.85 1.07
C HIS A 56 -0.70 3.25 1.64
N LEU A 57 -1.72 4.01 1.21
CA LEU A 57 -2.01 5.32 1.79
C LEU A 57 -2.33 5.26 3.28
N LEU A 58 -2.99 4.18 3.70
CA LEU A 58 -3.31 3.93 5.10
C LEU A 58 -2.10 3.46 5.92
N GLY A 59 -0.97 3.13 5.28
CA GLY A 59 0.24 2.65 5.94
C GLY A 59 0.33 1.13 6.10
N PHE A 60 -0.52 0.38 5.39
CA PHE A 60 -0.33 -1.07 5.25
C PHE A 60 0.86 -1.33 4.32
N ARG A 61 1.66 -2.33 4.70
CA ARG A 61 2.76 -2.83 3.86
C ARG A 61 2.21 -3.98 3.04
N ASP A 62 2.82 -4.21 1.89
CA ASP A 62 2.50 -5.37 1.07
C ASP A 62 2.54 -6.68 1.86
N ALA A 63 1.52 -7.50 1.61
CA ALA A 63 1.51 -8.90 1.97
C ALA A 63 2.17 -9.69 0.83
N TYR A 64 3.34 -10.27 1.09
CA TYR A 64 4.09 -11.04 0.10
C TYR A 64 4.06 -12.54 0.38
N VAL A 65 4.23 -13.31 -0.70
CA VAL A 65 4.89 -14.61 -0.65
C VAL A 65 6.34 -14.36 -0.23
N ARG A 66 6.70 -14.77 0.98
CA ARG A 66 8.04 -14.55 1.55
C ARG A 66 9.05 -15.62 1.14
N GLY A 67 8.56 -16.81 0.80
CA GLY A 67 9.40 -17.91 0.36
C GLY A 67 8.68 -18.73 -0.71
N TYR A 68 9.43 -19.11 -1.73
CA TYR A 68 9.03 -20.12 -2.70
C TYR A 68 10.22 -21.03 -3.01
N GLU A 69 9.93 -22.27 -3.39
CA GLU A 69 10.89 -23.24 -3.89
C GLU A 69 10.53 -23.60 -5.33
N ASP A 70 11.51 -23.55 -6.23
CA ASP A 70 11.34 -23.98 -7.61
C ASP A 70 11.51 -25.50 -7.70
N LEU A 71 10.43 -26.21 -8.03
CA LEU A 71 10.40 -27.66 -8.22
C LEU A 71 10.61 -28.05 -9.69
N GLY A 72 11.00 -27.12 -10.55
CA GLY A 72 11.25 -27.35 -11.97
C GLY A 72 9.96 -27.65 -12.73
N LYS A 73 9.88 -28.85 -13.33
CA LYS A 73 8.72 -29.25 -14.15
C LYS A 73 7.41 -29.36 -13.35
N ASP A 74 7.52 -29.51 -12.04
CA ASP A 74 6.39 -29.69 -11.13
C ASP A 74 5.89 -28.33 -10.56
N GLY A 75 6.52 -27.22 -10.97
CA GLY A 75 6.10 -25.85 -10.68
C GLY A 75 6.83 -25.22 -9.47
N PHE A 76 6.16 -24.28 -8.79
CA PHE A 76 6.70 -23.61 -7.61
C PHE A 76 5.91 -24.00 -6.37
N GLN A 77 6.62 -24.34 -5.30
CA GLN A 77 6.03 -24.51 -3.97
C GLN A 77 6.09 -23.19 -3.20
N ILE A 78 4.95 -22.76 -2.67
CA ILE A 78 4.89 -21.58 -1.80
C ILE A 78 5.20 -22.02 -0.37
N LEU A 79 6.27 -21.47 0.22
CA LEU A 79 6.77 -21.86 1.54
C LEU A 79 6.19 -20.99 2.67
N GLU A 80 6.04 -19.69 2.42
CA GLU A 80 5.50 -18.74 3.39
C GLU A 80 4.66 -17.69 2.68
N VAL A 81 3.41 -17.54 3.12
CA VAL A 81 2.56 -16.42 2.72
C VAL A 81 2.24 -15.61 3.96
N SER A 82 2.52 -14.31 3.93
CA SER A 82 2.04 -13.38 4.94
C SER A 82 0.58 -13.01 4.65
N THR A 83 -0.33 -13.99 4.73
CA THR A 83 -1.77 -13.74 4.65
C THR A 83 -2.32 -13.54 6.05
N ASP A 84 -2.35 -12.31 6.51
CA ASP A 84 -3.36 -11.96 7.50
C ASP A 84 -4.68 -11.75 6.72
N PRO A 85 -5.69 -12.62 6.85
CA PRO A 85 -6.98 -12.47 6.16
C PRO A 85 -7.78 -11.22 6.61
N THR A 86 -7.28 -10.50 7.63
CA THR A 86 -7.77 -9.19 8.03
C THR A 86 -6.99 -8.03 7.41
N ASP A 87 -5.91 -8.31 6.68
CA ASP A 87 -5.12 -7.33 5.94
C ASP A 87 -5.74 -7.09 4.55
N ILE A 88 -6.10 -5.84 4.29
CA ILE A 88 -6.59 -5.39 2.97
C ILE A 88 -5.59 -5.68 1.85
N MET A 89 -4.29 -5.79 2.18
CA MET A 89 -3.22 -6.10 1.24
C MET A 89 -3.17 -7.60 0.88
N ALA A 90 -3.82 -8.46 1.67
CA ALA A 90 -3.84 -9.90 1.51
C ALA A 90 -5.19 -10.45 1.00
N ASP A 91 -6.26 -9.64 0.95
CA ASP A 91 -7.57 -10.05 0.40
C ASP A 91 -7.50 -10.18 -1.13
N PRO A 92 -7.51 -11.41 -1.67
CA PRO A 92 -7.31 -11.63 -3.09
C PRO A 92 -8.59 -11.40 -3.92
N VAL A 93 -9.76 -11.21 -3.29
CA VAL A 93 -11.06 -11.32 -3.96
C VAL A 93 -11.86 -10.01 -3.95
N ALA A 94 -11.99 -9.35 -2.80
CA ALA A 94 -13.08 -8.37 -2.65
C ALA A 94 -12.67 -6.91 -2.85
N GLY A 95 -11.38 -6.55 -2.68
CA GLY A 95 -10.90 -5.17 -2.80
C GLY A 95 -11.72 -4.16 -1.98
N SER A 96 -12.33 -4.61 -0.89
CA SER A 96 -13.30 -3.82 -0.13
C SER A 96 -12.67 -3.38 1.19
N VAL A 97 -12.64 -2.07 1.42
CA VAL A 97 -12.20 -1.49 2.70
C VAL A 97 -13.27 -1.79 3.75
N GLN A 98 -12.90 -2.48 4.83
CA GLN A 98 -13.80 -2.84 5.93
C GLN A 98 -13.49 -2.02 7.19
N VAL A 99 -14.48 -1.87 8.07
CA VAL A 99 -14.34 -1.14 9.36
C VAL A 99 -13.14 -1.64 10.18
N LYS A 100 -12.93 -2.96 10.21
CA LYS A 100 -11.80 -3.59 10.90
C LYS A 100 -10.43 -3.07 10.45
N HIS A 101 -10.27 -2.64 9.19
CA HIS A 101 -9.01 -2.08 8.70
C HIS A 101 -8.70 -0.74 9.38
N PHE A 102 -9.73 0.07 9.67
CA PHE A 102 -9.57 1.30 10.44
C PHE A 102 -9.24 1.00 11.90
N GLU A 103 -9.86 -0.01 12.49
CA GLU A 103 -9.57 -0.46 13.85
C GLU A 103 -8.10 -0.90 13.99
N MET A 104 -7.55 -1.62 13.01
CA MET A 104 -6.12 -1.99 12.98
C MET A 104 -5.20 -0.76 12.98
N LEU A 105 -5.55 0.31 12.25
CA LEU A 105 -4.77 1.55 12.24
C LEU A 105 -4.81 2.26 13.58
N LEU A 106 -5.98 2.31 14.20
CA LEU A 106 -6.18 2.92 15.51
C LEU A 106 -5.41 2.15 16.59
N ASN A 107 -5.43 0.81 16.54
CA ASN A 107 -4.69 -0.04 17.46
C ASN A 107 -3.16 0.07 17.26
N LYS A 108 -2.67 0.15 16.02
CA LYS A 108 -1.25 0.40 15.72
C LYS A 108 -0.75 1.77 16.20
N ARG A 109 -1.63 2.78 16.36
CA ARG A 109 -1.26 4.11 16.88
C ARG A 109 -0.96 4.12 18.39
N PHE A 110 -1.34 3.08 19.16
CA PHE A 110 -1.08 3.00 20.61
C PHE A 110 0.14 2.18 21.02
N ASP A 111 0.81 1.50 20.08
CA ASP A 111 2.02 0.71 20.38
C ASP A 111 3.34 1.51 20.32
N LYS A 112 3.27 2.84 20.22
CA LYS A 112 4.44 3.73 20.34
C LYS A 112 4.75 4.12 21.79
N THR A 113 4.62 3.19 22.74
CA THR A 113 5.26 3.39 24.04
C THR A 113 6.75 3.09 23.88
N PRO A 114 7.67 4.06 24.05
CA PRO A 114 9.09 3.76 23.99
C PRO A 114 9.40 2.74 25.09
N ARG A 115 9.93 1.57 24.70
CA ARG A 115 10.52 0.63 25.66
C ARG A 115 11.73 1.32 26.25
N VAL A 116 11.56 1.95 27.40
CA VAL A 116 12.67 2.40 28.24
C VAL A 116 13.43 1.15 28.66
N SER A 117 14.63 0.98 28.10
CA SER A 117 15.58 -0.03 28.58
C SER A 117 16.07 0.41 29.96
N THR A 118 15.46 -0.11 31.02
CA THR A 118 16.08 -0.11 32.34
C THR A 118 17.14 -1.18 32.39
N ASP A 119 18.36 -0.85 31.96
CA ASP A 119 19.56 -1.54 32.41
C ASP A 119 20.00 -0.90 33.73
N ILE A 120 19.47 -1.45 34.83
CA ILE A 120 20.08 -1.33 36.15
C ILE A 120 21.09 -2.46 36.24
N ARG A 121 22.39 -2.13 36.26
CA ARG A 121 23.40 -3.00 36.85
C ARG A 121 24.04 -2.27 38.03
N ALA A 122 23.91 -2.94 39.17
CA ALA A 122 24.55 -2.65 40.45
C ALA A 122 26.07 -2.77 40.37
#